data_AF-A0A4P5VZA1-F1
#
_entry.id   AF-A0A4P5VZA1-F1
#
_cell.length_a   1.000
_cell.length_b   1.000
_cell.length_c   1.000
_cell.angle_alpha   90.00
_cell.angle_beta   90.00
_cell.angle_gamma   90.00
#
_symmetry.space_group_name_H-M   'P 1'
#
loop_
_entity.id
_entity.type
_entity.pdbx_description
1 polymer ?
#
loop_
_entity_poly.entity_id
_entity_poly.type
_entity_poly.pdbx_seq_one_letter_code
_entity_poly.pdbx_strand_id
1 'polypeptide(L)'
;MTAEALVSRYRLYARLRWVGVGLFCCALPIPLLVVAAATMFDGRWGWLFPAMGTLGLSLGAFGTANDTALWSLRQAARLGALPTDAASELRHELSARPERLEALHDSPKASWLIPIFAASLIGWMGMRVWGAWAA
;
A
#
# COMPACT_ATOMS: atom_id res chain seq x y z
N MET A 1 19.25 16.50 7.98
CA MET A 1 18.68 15.19 8.35
C MET A 1 19.82 14.19 8.36
N THR A 2 20.05 13.47 9.46
CA THR A 2 21.20 12.57 9.62
C THR A 2 20.94 11.20 8.98
N ALA A 3 21.99 10.41 8.74
CA ALA A 3 21.86 9.04 8.24
C ALA A 3 20.99 8.17 9.16
N GLU A 4 21.16 8.30 10.48
CA GLU A 4 20.36 7.60 11.49
C GLU A 4 18.87 7.94 11.43
N ALA A 5 18.54 9.23 11.23
CA ALA A 5 17.15 9.67 11.10
C ALA A 5 16.50 9.07 9.83
N LEU A 6 17.25 9.01 8.73
CA LEU A 6 16.78 8.40 7.47
C LEU A 6 16.61 6.89 7.58
N VAL A 7 17.51 6.19 8.27
CA VAL A 7 17.37 4.75 8.54
C VAL A 7 16.14 4.48 9.42
N SER A 8 15.93 5.28 10.45
CA SER A 8 14.74 5.17 11.32
C SER A 8 13.45 5.39 10.52
N ARG A 9 13.48 6.37 9.61
CA ARG A 9 12.38 6.65 8.69
C ARG A 9 12.14 5.48 7.73
N TYR A 10 13.18 4.93 7.12
CA TYR A 10 13.09 3.73 6.27
C TYR A 10 12.42 2.58 7.03
N ARG A 11 12.84 2.29 8.27
CA ARG A 11 12.27 1.21 9.09
C ARG A 11 10.78 1.42 9.36
N LEU A 12 10.36 2.65 9.61
CA LEU A 12 8.95 3.00 9.78
C LEU A 12 8.13 2.68 8.52
N TYR A 13 8.57 3.18 7.36
CA TYR A 13 7.82 2.98 6.10
C TYR A 13 7.92 1.55 5.56
N ALA A 14 9.02 0.84 5.82
CA ALA A 14 9.19 -0.58 5.51
C ALA A 14 8.26 -1.48 6.33
N ARG A 15 7.82 -1.04 7.52
CA ARG A 15 6.73 -1.67 8.27
C ARG A 15 5.37 -1.24 7.72
N LEU A 16 5.21 0.04 7.43
CA LEU A 16 3.93 0.61 6.95
C LEU A 16 3.48 -0.01 5.62
N ARG A 17 4.39 -0.38 4.71
CA ARG A 17 4.02 -1.04 3.44
C ARG A 17 3.17 -2.29 3.67
N TRP A 18 3.45 -3.08 4.71
CA TRP A 18 2.70 -4.29 5.03
C TRP A 18 1.25 -4.03 5.47
N VAL A 19 0.93 -2.82 5.95
CA VAL A 19 -0.46 -2.40 6.18
C VAL A 19 -1.24 -2.42 4.87
N GLY A 20 -0.63 -1.99 3.76
CA GLY A 20 -1.25 -2.08 2.43
C GLY A 20 -1.60 -3.51 2.02
N VAL A 21 -0.74 -4.49 2.35
CA VAL A 21 -1.02 -5.92 2.12
C VAL A 21 -2.18 -6.40 2.98
N GLY A 22 -2.19 -6.03 4.27
CA GLY A 22 -3.31 -6.37 5.15
C GLY A 22 -4.64 -5.81 4.66
N LEU A 23 -4.64 -4.54 4.24
CA LEU A 23 -5.81 -3.90 3.65
C LEU A 23 -6.24 -4.58 2.35
N PHE A 24 -5.30 -5.01 1.52
CA PHE A 24 -5.60 -5.73 0.28
C PHE A 24 -6.30 -7.07 0.58
N CYS A 25 -5.79 -7.83 1.55
CA CYS A 25 -6.43 -9.08 1.98
C CYS A 25 -7.84 -8.85 2.54
N CYS A 26 -8.06 -7.76 3.28
CA CYS A 26 -9.40 -7.38 3.76
C CYS A 26 -10.32 -6.89 2.64
N ALA A 27 -9.76 -6.26 1.60
CA ALA A 27 -10.52 -5.75 0.46
C ALA A 27 -10.90 -6.86 -0.53
N LEU A 28 -10.09 -7.90 -0.67
CA LEU A 28 -10.26 -8.98 -1.65
C LEU A 28 -11.66 -9.64 -1.66
N PRO A 29 -12.29 -9.94 -0.51
CA PRO A 29 -13.63 -10.53 -0.50
C PRO A 29 -14.71 -9.61 -1.07
N ILE A 30 -14.55 -8.29 -0.98
CA ILE A 30 -15.59 -7.32 -1.36
C ILE A 30 -15.96 -7.44 -2.84
N PRO A 31 -15.04 -7.33 -3.81
CA PRO A 31 -15.40 -7.48 -5.21
C PRO A 31 -15.89 -8.89 -5.57
N LEU A 32 -15.40 -9.93 -4.89
CA LEU A 32 -15.93 -11.29 -5.07
C LEU A 32 -17.41 -11.36 -4.68
N LEU A 33 -17.77 -10.79 -3.53
CA LEU A 33 -19.15 -10.71 -3.07
C LEU A 33 -20.02 -9.81 -3.95
N VAL A 34 -19.46 -8.71 -4.48
CA VAL A 34 -20.16 -7.84 -5.44
C VAL A 34 -20.46 -8.56 -6.75
N VAL A 35 -19.50 -9.31 -7.30
CA VAL A 35 -19.70 -10.10 -8.53
C VAL A 35 -20.71 -11.22 -8.28
N ALA A 36 -20.61 -11.93 -7.16
CA ALA A 36 -21.58 -12.94 -6.77
C ALA A 36 -22.98 -12.34 -6.65
N ALA A 37 -23.12 -11.18 -5.98
CA ALA A 37 -24.40 -10.53 -5.81
C ALA A 37 -24.98 -10.00 -7.14
N ALA A 38 -24.14 -9.45 -8.02
CA ALA A 38 -24.54 -8.97 -9.34
C ALA A 38 -25.01 -10.08 -10.27
N THR A 39 -24.42 -11.28 -10.16
CA THR A 39 -24.79 -12.44 -10.98
C THR A 39 -26.00 -13.20 -10.44
N MET A 40 -26.19 -13.26 -9.12
CA MET A 40 -27.23 -14.07 -8.49
C MET A 40 -28.54 -13.32 -8.20
N PHE A 41 -28.50 -12.00 -7.98
CA PHE A 41 -29.68 -11.27 -7.51
C PHE A 41 -30.10 -10.14 -8.45
N ASP A 42 -29.24 -9.13 -8.65
CA ASP A 42 -29.77 -7.79 -8.91
C ASP A 42 -29.03 -7.01 -10.01
N GLY A 43 -28.02 -7.60 -10.66
CA GLY A 43 -27.33 -6.99 -11.82
C GLY A 43 -26.59 -5.67 -11.54
N ARG A 44 -26.33 -5.32 -10.27
CA ARG A 44 -25.78 -4.01 -9.87
C ARG A 44 -24.26 -3.93 -10.07
N TRP A 45 -23.81 -4.05 -11.31
CA TRP A 45 -22.40 -3.98 -11.71
C TRP A 45 -21.68 -2.67 -11.34
N GLY A 46 -22.43 -1.58 -11.12
CA GLY A 46 -21.87 -0.29 -10.70
C GLY A 46 -21.08 -0.34 -9.39
N TRP A 47 -21.36 -1.31 -8.51
CA TRP A 47 -20.60 -1.52 -7.26
C TRP A 47 -19.20 -2.11 -7.48
N LEU A 48 -18.90 -2.62 -8.67
CA LEU A 48 -17.58 -3.15 -9.00
C LEU A 48 -16.52 -2.04 -9.00
N PHE A 49 -16.86 -0.82 -9.45
CA PHE A 49 -15.94 0.31 -9.47
C PHE A 49 -15.38 0.66 -8.08
N PRO A 50 -16.21 0.95 -7.05
CA PRO A 50 -15.69 1.19 -5.71
C PRO A 50 -15.02 -0.04 -5.10
N ALA A 51 -15.43 -1.26 -5.45
CA ALA A 51 -14.79 -2.50 -5.00
C ALA A 51 -13.39 -2.72 -5.62
N MET A 52 -13.18 -2.33 -6.87
CA MET A 52 -11.84 -2.27 -7.48
C MET A 52 -11.02 -1.12 -6.87
N GLY A 53 -11.68 -0.01 -6.53
CA GLY A 53 -11.07 1.12 -5.83
C GLY A 53 -10.45 0.74 -4.48
N THR A 54 -11.10 -0.11 -3.68
CA THR A 54 -10.52 -0.58 -2.41
C THR A 54 -9.24 -1.41 -2.63
N LEU A 55 -9.21 -2.27 -3.64
CA LEU A 55 -8.02 -3.03 -4.01
C LEU A 55 -6.89 -2.12 -4.51
N GLY A 56 -7.21 -1.21 -5.42
CA GLY A 56 -6.25 -0.25 -5.98
C GLY A 56 -5.64 0.65 -4.90
N LEU A 57 -6.45 1.18 -3.97
CA LEU A 57 -5.96 1.98 -2.85
C LEU A 57 -5.10 1.16 -1.89
N SER A 58 -5.43 -0.11 -1.66
CA SER A 58 -4.63 -0.99 -0.79
C SER A 58 -3.24 -1.26 -1.38
N LEU A 59 -3.18 -1.52 -2.70
CA LEU A 59 -1.91 -1.62 -3.43
C LEU A 59 -1.15 -0.28 -3.46
N GLY A 60 -1.87 0.83 -3.63
CA GLY A 60 -1.31 2.18 -3.56
C GLY A 60 -0.69 2.50 -2.19
N ALA A 61 -1.31 2.05 -1.09
CA ALA A 61 -0.74 2.20 0.25
C ALA A 61 0.58 1.43 0.39
N PHE A 62 0.64 0.20 -0.12
CA PHE A 62 1.89 -0.56 -0.17
C PHE A 62 2.95 0.17 -1.01
N GLY A 63 2.60 0.56 -2.23
CA GLY A 63 3.52 1.19 -3.19
C GLY A 63 4.11 2.49 -2.65
N THR A 64 3.27 3.39 -2.15
CA THR A 64 3.73 4.70 -1.64
C THR A 64 4.61 4.58 -0.39
N ALA A 65 4.27 3.68 0.54
CA ALA A 65 5.10 3.41 1.70
C ALA A 65 6.44 2.75 1.29
N ASN A 66 6.41 1.81 0.34
CA ASN A 66 7.62 1.17 -0.17
C ASN A 66 8.55 2.17 -0.87
N ASP A 67 8.00 3.03 -1.73
CA ASP A 67 8.76 4.04 -2.45
C ASP A 67 9.38 5.07 -1.49
N THR A 68 8.62 5.49 -0.47
CA THR A 68 9.11 6.38 0.60
C THR A 68 10.22 5.73 1.44
N ALA A 69 10.10 4.42 1.71
CA ALA A 69 11.12 3.66 2.43
C ALA A 69 12.43 3.58 1.63
N LEU A 70 12.35 3.19 0.35
CA LEU A 70 13.50 3.06 -0.54
C LEU A 70 14.16 4.42 -0.83
N TRP A 71 13.37 5.49 -0.96
CA TRP A 71 13.91 6.84 -1.08
C TRP A 71 14.74 7.21 0.15
N SER A 72 14.22 6.96 1.36
CA SER A 72 14.92 7.25 2.62
C SER A 72 16.21 6.44 2.73
N LEU A 73 16.17 5.16 2.34
CA LEU A 73 17.31 4.26 2.32
C LEU A 73 18.41 4.72 1.36
N ARG A 74 18.04 5.15 0.14
CA ARG A 74 18.97 5.72 -0.85
C ARG A 74 19.65 6.98 -0.33
N GLN A 75 18.90 7.87 0.32
CA GLN A 75 19.48 9.08 0.91
C GLN A 75 20.41 8.77 2.07
N ALA A 76 20.07 7.78 2.92
CA ALA A 76 20.96 7.35 4.00
C ALA A 76 22.28 6.79 3.45
N ALA A 77 22.23 5.99 2.38
CA ALA A 77 23.43 5.46 1.71
C ALA A 77 24.37 6.54 1.18
N ARG A 78 23.81 7.67 0.71
CA ARG A 78 24.60 8.82 0.24
C ARG A 78 25.31 9.56 1.37
N LEU A 79 24.79 9.48 2.59
CA LEU A 79 25.34 10.17 3.76
C LEU A 79 26.34 9.33 4.56
N GLY A 80 26.47 8.03 4.28
CA GLY A 80 27.45 7.19 4.95
C GLY A 80 27.11 5.69 4.92
N ALA A 81 27.82 4.93 5.76
CA ALA A 81 27.63 3.49 5.86
C ALA A 81 26.23 3.15 6.38
N LEU A 82 25.55 2.25 5.66
CA LEU A 82 24.27 1.69 6.09
C LEU A 82 24.48 0.51 7.04
N PRO A 83 23.56 0.30 8.00
CA PRO A 83 23.42 -0.98 8.70
C PRO A 83 23.31 -2.16 7.73
N THR A 84 23.76 -3.35 8.15
CA THR A 84 23.88 -4.54 7.29
C THR A 84 22.55 -5.01 6.69
N ASP A 85 21.46 -4.91 7.45
CA ASP A 85 20.08 -5.18 7.01
C ASP A 85 19.68 -4.23 5.86
N ALA A 86 19.77 -2.92 6.11
CA ALA A 86 19.45 -1.86 5.17
C ALA A 86 20.32 -1.91 3.90
N ALA A 87 21.60 -2.21 4.05
CA ALA A 87 22.52 -2.37 2.93
C ALA A 87 22.18 -3.58 2.06
N SER A 88 21.70 -4.68 2.66
CA SER A 88 21.30 -5.88 1.92
C SER A 88 20.06 -5.65 1.07
N GLU A 89 19.04 -4.96 1.60
CA GLU A 89 17.83 -4.61 0.85
C GLU A 89 18.15 -3.63 -0.28
N LEU A 90 19.00 -2.62 -0.04
CA LEU A 90 19.42 -1.69 -1.09
C LEU A 90 20.19 -2.41 -2.21
N ARG A 91 21.10 -3.32 -1.86
CA ARG A 91 21.82 -4.14 -2.86
C ARG A 91 20.87 -5.02 -3.67
N HIS A 92 19.88 -5.63 -3.00
CA HIS A 92 18.87 -6.43 -3.68
C HIS A 92 18.08 -5.60 -4.69
N GLU A 93 17.59 -4.42 -4.29
CA GLU A 93 16.84 -3.52 -5.17
C GLU A 93 17.69 -2.96 -6.31
N LEU A 94 18.95 -2.60 -6.06
CA LEU A 94 19.89 -2.17 -7.11
C LEU A 94 20.16 -3.28 -8.12
N SER A 95 20.25 -4.54 -7.68
CA SER A 95 20.47 -5.68 -8.57
C SER A 95 19.22 -6.03 -9.39
N ALA A 96 18.03 -5.79 -8.84
CA ALA A 96 16.78 -6.15 -9.47
C ALA A 96 16.26 -5.06 -10.41
N ARG A 97 16.32 -3.79 -10.00
CA ARG A 97 15.67 -2.64 -10.66
C ARG A 97 16.43 -1.32 -10.43
N PRO A 98 17.62 -1.16 -11.02
CA PRO A 98 18.45 0.03 -10.81
C PRO A 98 17.75 1.32 -11.27
N GLU A 99 17.05 1.29 -12.41
CA GLU A 99 16.35 2.46 -12.97
C GLU A 99 15.21 2.96 -12.08
N ARG A 100 14.55 2.08 -11.33
CA ARG A 100 13.43 2.45 -10.46
C ARG A 100 13.88 3.37 -9.34
N LEU A 101 15.07 3.15 -8.80
CA LEU A 101 15.62 3.92 -7.67
C LEU A 101 15.83 5.40 -8.03
N GLU A 102 16.03 5.71 -9.31
CA GLU A 102 16.21 7.07 -9.80
C GLU A 102 14.91 7.88 -9.82
N ALA A 103 13.79 7.23 -10.13
CA ALA A 103 12.47 7.84 -10.21
C ALA A 103 11.72 7.91 -8.86
N LEU A 104 12.31 7.39 -7.77
CA LEU A 104 11.66 7.40 -6.46
C LEU A 104 11.49 8.82 -5.91
N HIS A 105 10.29 9.11 -5.42
CA HIS A 105 9.95 10.37 -4.78
C HIS A 105 9.49 10.13 -3.34
N ASP A 106 9.87 11.04 -2.45
CA ASP A 106 9.40 11.04 -1.07
C ASP A 106 7.94 11.53 -1.01
N SER A 107 7.03 10.70 -0.51
CA SER A 107 5.64 11.12 -0.28
C SER A 107 5.12 10.60 1.06
N PRO A 108 5.57 11.22 2.18
CA PRO A 108 5.18 10.79 3.52
C PRO A 108 3.68 10.97 3.74
N LYS A 109 3.10 12.06 3.22
CA LYS A 109 1.67 12.33 3.34
C LYS A 109 0.82 11.25 2.66
N ALA A 110 1.18 10.85 1.44
CA ALA A 110 0.45 9.81 0.72
C ALA A 110 0.55 8.45 1.44
N SER A 111 1.73 8.13 1.96
CA SER A 111 1.98 6.89 2.70
C SER A 111 1.07 6.72 3.93
N TRP A 112 0.64 7.82 4.55
CA TRP A 112 -0.31 7.81 5.67
C TRP A 112 -1.77 7.98 5.25
N LEU A 113 -2.06 8.83 4.27
CA LEU A 113 -3.43 9.12 3.86
C LEU A 113 -4.07 7.98 3.08
N ILE A 114 -3.34 7.36 2.15
CA ILE A 114 -3.87 6.28 1.31
C ILE A 114 -4.38 5.09 2.14
N PRO A 115 -3.66 4.55 3.14
CA PRO A 115 -4.20 3.46 3.95
C PRO A 115 -5.45 3.86 4.76
N ILE A 116 -5.56 5.12 5.20
CA ILE A 116 -6.77 5.63 5.89
C ILE A 116 -7.96 5.68 4.93
N PHE A 117 -7.75 6.16 3.71
CA PHE A 117 -8.78 6.18 2.67
C PHE A 117 -9.19 4.76 2.27
N ALA A 118 -8.22 3.86 2.09
CA ALA A 118 -8.48 2.45 1.80
C ALA A 118 -9.32 1.80 2.91
N ALA A 119 -8.93 1.95 4.18
CA ALA A 119 -9.66 1.40 5.31
C ALA A 119 -11.09 1.95 5.42
N SER A 120 -11.26 3.26 5.24
CA SER A 120 -12.58 3.91 5.23
C SER A 120 -13.49 3.37 4.12
N LEU A 121 -12.94 3.21 2.90
CA LEU A 121 -13.70 2.71 1.76
C LEU A 121 -14.04 1.21 1.92
N ILE A 122 -13.11 0.41 2.45
CA ILE A 122 -13.33 -1.00 2.81
C ILE A 122 -14.46 -1.11 3.83
N GLY A 123 -14.42 -0.31 4.90
CA GLY A 123 -15.46 -0.30 5.93
C GLY A 123 -16.83 0.10 5.38
N TRP A 124 -16.88 1.16 4.56
CA TRP A 124 -18.11 1.60 3.90
C TRP A 124 -18.69 0.53 2.97
N MET A 125 -17.84 -0.07 2.12
CA MET A 125 -18.25 -1.16 1.22
C MET A 125 -18.71 -2.39 2.00
N GLY A 126 -17.99 -2.77 3.07
CA GLY A 126 -18.35 -3.88 3.94
C GLY A 126 -19.74 -3.71 4.53
N MET A 127 -20.08 -2.51 5.04
CA MET A 127 -21.43 -2.21 5.53
C MET A 127 -22.50 -2.30 4.43
N ARG A 128 -22.20 -1.81 3.22
CA ARG A 128 -23.14 -1.86 2.09
C ARG A 128 -23.40 -3.27 1.61
N VAL A 129 -22.36 -4.09 1.50
CA VAL A 129 -22.48 -5.50 1.14
C VAL A 129 -23.25 -6.23 2.24
N TRP A 130 -22.89 -6.06 3.51
CA TRP A 130 -23.61 -6.68 4.62
C TRP A 130 -25.11 -6.35 4.62
N GLY A 131 -25.47 -5.07 4.48
CA GLY A 131 -26.87 -4.65 4.43
C GLY A 131 -27.65 -5.21 3.24
N ALA A 132 -26.99 -5.51 2.12
CA ALA A 132 -27.63 -6.14 0.97
C ALA A 132 -27.84 -7.66 1.14
N TRP A 133 -27.03 -8.31 1.97
CA TRP A 133 -27.13 -9.76 2.23
C TRP A 133 -28.01 -10.09 3.45
N ALA A 134 -28.15 -9.15 4.39
CA ALA A 134 -28.95 -9.33 5.61
C ALA A 134 -30.42 -8.90 5.47
N ALA A 135 -30.80 -8.33 4.31
CA ALA A 135 -32.17 -7.95 3.96
C ALA A 135 -32.82 -9.05 3.11
#